data_AF-A0A7V6BYQ5-F1
#
_entry.id   AF-A0A7V6BYQ5-F1
#
_cell.length_a   1.000
_cell.length_b   1.000
_cell.length_c   1.000
_cell.angle_alpha   90.00
_cell.angle_beta   90.00
_cell.angle_gamma   90.00
#
_symmetry.space_group_name_H-M   'P 1'
#
loop_
_entity.id
_entity.type
_entity.pdbx_description
1 polymer ?
#
loop_
_entity_poly.entity_id
_entity_poly.type
_entity_poly.pdbx_seq_one_letter_code
_entity_poly.pdbx_strand_id
1 'polypeptide(L)'
;MCPAAMRGVWCVRQAGWRLTGEVKAGQTGLAARLCYAIDCDPGWRTRSAVIEGEAGGLPVRFALSADGEGRWACDGAPAPTLDGALDIDLGFTPATNTLPIRRLDLAVGGQAPVRSAWLRFPELRLEPLEQLYTREAERRFRYHALVDGEPFVARLDTDVFGRVVYYEGLWVAELAFPDGTGPGKDLAPVSEDR
;
A
#
# COMPACT_ATOMS: atom_id res chain seq x y z
N MET A 1 12.63 -2.49 -15.77
CA MET A 1 11.70 -3.27 -14.93
C MET A 1 10.34 -3.22 -15.58
N CYS A 2 9.67 -4.36 -15.75
CA CYS A 2 8.29 -4.36 -16.26
C CYS A 2 7.38 -3.80 -15.15
N PRO A 3 6.55 -2.77 -15.38
CA PRO A 3 5.63 -2.31 -14.36
C PRO A 3 4.70 -3.48 -14.01
N ALA A 4 4.57 -3.78 -12.72
CA ALA A 4 3.66 -4.80 -12.24
C ALA A 4 2.25 -4.43 -12.70
N ALA A 5 1.58 -5.31 -13.46
CA ALA A 5 0.18 -5.09 -13.80
C ALA A 5 -0.67 -5.45 -12.57
N MET A 6 -1.34 -4.45 -12.01
CA MET A 6 -2.25 -4.61 -10.88
C MET A 6 -3.68 -4.37 -11.34
N ARG A 7 -4.60 -5.20 -10.85
CA ARG A 7 -6.03 -4.98 -10.96
C ARG A 7 -6.62 -5.02 -9.55
N GLY A 8 -7.16 -3.90 -9.09
CA GLY A 8 -7.80 -3.79 -7.78
C GLY A 8 -9.28 -3.46 -7.92
N VAL A 9 -10.12 -4.07 -7.10
CA VAL A 9 -11.54 -3.75 -6.95
C VAL A 9 -11.84 -3.43 -5.49
N TRP A 10 -12.63 -2.38 -5.30
CA TRP A 10 -13.01 -1.87 -3.99
C TRP A 10 -14.50 -2.04 -3.83
N CYS A 11 -14.94 -2.46 -2.65
CA CYS A 11 -16.36 -2.52 -2.33
C CYS A 11 -16.63 -2.03 -0.91
N VAL A 12 -17.80 -1.39 -0.75
CA VAL A 12 -18.35 -1.03 0.56
C VAL A 12 -19.11 -2.23 1.11
N ARG A 13 -18.90 -2.56 2.38
CA ARG A 13 -19.72 -3.52 3.11
C ARG A 13 -20.53 -2.79 4.18
N GLN A 14 -21.62 -3.40 4.64
CA GLN A 14 -22.58 -2.82 5.58
C GLN A 14 -21.97 -2.32 6.91
N ALA A 15 -20.71 -2.68 7.20
CA ALA A 15 -19.98 -2.32 8.42
C ALA A 15 -18.52 -1.90 8.18
N GLY A 16 -18.13 -1.52 6.95
CA GLY A 16 -16.75 -1.10 6.69
C GLY A 16 -16.33 -1.20 5.23
N TRP A 17 -15.03 -1.34 5.01
CA TRP A 17 -14.41 -1.30 3.69
C TRP A 17 -13.79 -2.65 3.35
N ARG A 18 -13.90 -3.07 2.09
CA ARG A 18 -13.13 -4.20 1.59
C ARG A 18 -12.34 -3.80 0.35
N LEU A 19 -11.03 -4.02 0.43
CA LEU A 19 -10.10 -3.87 -0.69
C LEU A 19 -9.80 -5.27 -1.21
N THR A 20 -9.92 -5.47 -2.51
CA THR A 20 -9.50 -6.70 -3.18
C THR A 20 -8.61 -6.37 -4.35
N GLY A 21 -7.68 -7.26 -4.69
CA GLY A 21 -6.87 -7.06 -5.87
C GLY A 21 -6.07 -8.29 -6.26
N GLU A 22 -5.62 -8.28 -7.50
CA GLU A 22 -4.66 -9.20 -8.07
C GLU A 22 -3.45 -8.39 -8.54
N VAL A 23 -2.26 -8.86 -8.18
CA VAL A 23 -0.98 -8.27 -8.56
C VAL A 23 -0.16 -9.31 -9.27
N LYS A 24 0.35 -8.96 -10.44
CA LYS A 24 1.43 -9.69 -11.10
C LYS A 24 2.70 -8.88 -10.93
N ALA A 25 3.55 -9.31 -10.00
CA ALA A 25 4.81 -8.65 -9.69
C ALA A 25 5.98 -9.42 -10.32
N GLY A 26 6.97 -8.70 -10.83
CA GLY A 26 8.21 -9.26 -11.34
C GLY A 26 9.38 -8.43 -10.87
N GLN A 27 10.23 -9.01 -10.03
CA GLN A 27 11.53 -8.45 -9.63
C GLN A 27 12.62 -9.45 -10.02
N THR A 28 13.86 -9.00 -10.23
CA THR A 28 14.95 -9.85 -10.75
C THR A 28 15.01 -11.21 -10.01
N GLY A 29 14.65 -12.30 -10.71
CA GLY A 29 14.65 -13.66 -10.17
C GLY A 29 13.36 -14.13 -9.50
N LEU A 30 12.37 -13.27 -9.25
CA LEU A 30 11.08 -13.65 -8.66
C LEU A 30 9.89 -13.09 -9.46
N ALA A 31 9.10 -14.00 -10.03
CA ALA A 31 7.77 -13.71 -10.53
C ALA A 31 6.73 -14.13 -9.48
N ALA A 32 5.74 -13.26 -9.23
CA ALA A 32 4.66 -13.53 -8.30
C ALA A 32 3.31 -13.14 -8.91
N ARG A 33 2.29 -13.95 -8.59
CA ARG A 33 0.89 -13.66 -8.83
C ARG A 33 0.17 -13.80 -7.51
N LEU A 34 -0.20 -12.67 -6.91
CA LEU A 34 -0.81 -12.62 -5.59
C LEU A 34 -2.18 -11.97 -5.70
N CYS A 35 -3.18 -12.62 -5.10
CA CYS A 35 -4.48 -12.06 -4.82
C CYS A 35 -4.53 -11.65 -3.35
N TYR A 36 -5.23 -10.57 -3.05
CA TYR A 36 -5.47 -10.16 -1.68
C TYR A 36 -6.91 -9.72 -1.46
N ALA A 37 -7.38 -9.91 -0.24
CA ALA A 37 -8.63 -9.38 0.28
C ALA A 37 -8.38 -8.83 1.68
N ILE A 38 -8.62 -7.53 1.87
CA ILE A 38 -8.42 -6.81 3.12
C ILE A 38 -9.77 -6.28 3.57
N ASP A 39 -10.16 -6.59 4.80
CA ASP A 39 -11.33 -6.04 5.46
C ASP A 39 -10.92 -5.01 6.50
N CYS A 40 -11.61 -3.89 6.49
CA CYS A 40 -11.41 -2.78 7.41
C CYS A 40 -12.72 -2.42 8.11
N ASP A 41 -12.61 -1.87 9.32
CA ASP A 41 -13.73 -1.23 10.00
C ASP A 41 -14.14 0.10 9.30
N PRO A 42 -15.22 0.78 9.71
CA PRO A 42 -15.63 2.05 9.09
C PRO A 42 -14.58 3.16 9.21
N GLY A 43 -13.72 3.08 10.24
CA GLY A 43 -12.59 3.99 10.48
C GLY A 43 -11.31 3.58 9.76
N TRP A 44 -11.40 2.69 8.76
CA TRP A 44 -10.29 2.24 7.92
C TRP A 44 -9.21 1.40 8.62
N ARG A 45 -9.41 1.00 9.88
CA ARG A 45 -8.48 0.10 10.57
C ARG A 45 -8.61 -1.31 10.03
N THR A 46 -7.49 -1.98 9.81
CA THR A 46 -7.52 -3.35 9.28
C THR A 46 -8.08 -4.31 10.33
N ARG A 47 -8.95 -5.23 9.90
CA ARG A 47 -9.53 -6.30 10.73
C ARG A 47 -9.09 -7.68 10.29
N SER A 48 -8.93 -7.87 8.98
CA SER A 48 -8.33 -9.08 8.43
C SER A 48 -7.71 -8.81 7.07
N ALA A 49 -6.70 -9.61 6.72
CA ALA A 49 -6.14 -9.63 5.38
C ALA A 49 -5.83 -11.09 4.99
N VAL A 50 -6.32 -11.50 3.83
CA VAL A 50 -5.93 -12.76 3.21
C VAL A 50 -5.11 -12.43 1.98
N ILE A 51 -3.94 -13.04 1.86
CA ILE A 51 -3.06 -12.95 0.70
C ILE A 51 -2.80 -14.38 0.24
N GLU A 52 -3.02 -14.66 -1.03
CA GLU A 52 -2.84 -16.00 -1.59
C GLU A 52 -2.36 -15.94 -3.04
N GLY A 53 -1.68 -16.99 -3.49
CA GLY A 53 -1.24 -17.10 -4.88
C GLY A 53 0.07 -17.87 -5.00
N GLU A 54 0.94 -17.41 -5.88
CA GLU A 54 2.23 -18.05 -6.16
C GLU A 54 3.35 -17.02 -6.23
N ALA A 55 4.53 -17.37 -5.71
CA ALA A 55 5.76 -16.60 -5.86
C ALA A 55 6.94 -17.54 -6.07
N GLY A 56 7.74 -17.31 -7.12
CA GLY A 56 8.89 -18.16 -7.43
C GLY A 56 8.50 -19.61 -7.76
N GLY A 57 7.27 -19.84 -8.23
CA GLY A 57 6.73 -21.17 -8.50
C GLY A 57 6.25 -21.93 -7.27
N LEU A 58 6.25 -21.31 -6.08
CA LEU A 58 5.74 -21.90 -4.84
C LEU A 58 4.43 -21.24 -4.41
N PRO A 59 3.49 -22.01 -3.82
CA PRO A 59 2.26 -21.45 -3.29
C PRO A 59 2.56 -20.55 -2.08
N VAL A 60 1.85 -19.43 -2.00
CA VAL A 60 1.92 -18.45 -0.92
C VAL A 60 0.53 -18.29 -0.32
N ARG A 61 0.45 -18.28 1.01
CA ARG A 61 -0.78 -17.92 1.72
C ARG A 61 -0.46 -17.27 3.06
N PHE A 62 -1.14 -16.17 3.36
CA PHE A 62 -1.18 -15.53 4.68
C PHE A 62 -2.64 -15.29 5.06
N ALA A 63 -3.04 -15.70 6.27
CA ALA A 63 -4.31 -15.28 6.87
C ALA A 63 -4.05 -14.44 8.12
N LEU A 64 -4.27 -13.14 8.02
CA LEU A 64 -4.02 -12.16 9.06
C LEU A 64 -5.34 -11.71 9.68
N SER A 65 -5.32 -11.54 11.00
CA SER A 65 -6.43 -10.97 11.76
C SER A 65 -5.90 -9.91 12.72
N ALA A 66 -6.70 -8.86 12.93
CA ALA A 66 -6.39 -7.75 13.81
C ALA A 66 -7.60 -7.39 14.68
N ASP A 67 -7.34 -7.01 15.92
CA ASP A 67 -8.39 -6.55 16.86
C ASP A 67 -8.89 -5.14 16.55
N GLY A 68 -8.16 -4.38 15.72
CA GLY A 68 -8.41 -2.97 15.42
C GLY A 68 -7.81 -2.00 16.44
N GLU A 69 -7.12 -2.51 17.45
CA GLU A 69 -6.44 -1.75 18.52
C GLU A 69 -4.93 -1.96 18.52
N GLY A 70 -4.41 -2.69 17.54
CA GLY A 70 -2.99 -2.85 17.31
C GLY A 70 -2.46 -4.26 17.56
N ARG A 71 -3.29 -5.24 17.91
CA ARG A 71 -2.84 -6.64 18.07
C ARG A 71 -3.19 -7.46 16.84
N TRP A 72 -2.25 -8.29 16.44
CA TRP A 72 -2.34 -9.10 15.24
C TRP A 72 -2.13 -10.59 15.53
N ALA A 73 -2.71 -11.42 14.67
CA ALA A 73 -2.36 -12.82 14.55
C ALA A 73 -2.18 -13.20 13.08
N CYS A 74 -1.20 -14.06 12.81
CA CYS A 74 -0.91 -14.65 11.50
C CYS A 74 -1.16 -16.15 11.56
N ASP A 75 -2.05 -16.65 10.70
CA ASP A 75 -2.48 -18.05 10.64
C ASP A 75 -2.89 -18.61 12.01
N GLY A 76 -3.54 -17.78 12.81
CA GLY A 76 -4.03 -18.10 14.16
C GLY A 76 -2.99 -17.94 15.28
N ALA A 77 -1.71 -17.70 14.97
CA ALA A 77 -0.67 -17.45 15.95
C ALA A 77 -0.54 -15.93 16.25
N PRO A 78 -0.49 -15.50 17.52
CA PRO A 78 -0.24 -14.10 17.86
C PRO A 78 1.06 -13.57 17.26
N ALA A 79 1.05 -12.33 16.79
CA ALA A 79 2.19 -11.65 16.17
C ALA A 79 2.58 -10.39 16.96
N PRO A 80 3.15 -10.52 18.18
CA PRO A 80 3.40 -9.40 19.08
C PRO A 80 4.43 -8.38 18.55
N THR A 81 5.26 -8.76 17.57
CA THR A 81 6.17 -7.82 16.90
C THR A 81 5.43 -6.71 16.16
N LEU A 82 4.15 -6.94 15.82
CA LEU A 82 3.28 -6.00 15.11
C LEU A 82 2.47 -5.11 16.05
N ASP A 83 2.65 -5.22 17.37
CA ASP A 83 1.87 -4.47 18.34
C ASP A 83 1.90 -2.96 18.02
N GLY A 84 0.71 -2.36 18.05
CA GLY A 84 0.47 -0.95 17.71
C GLY A 84 0.23 -0.67 16.23
N ALA A 85 0.39 -1.65 15.34
CA ALA A 85 0.09 -1.47 13.92
C ALA A 85 -1.43 -1.44 13.67
N LEU A 86 -1.95 -0.43 12.98
CA LEU A 86 -3.39 -0.31 12.70
C LEU A 86 -3.77 -0.65 11.25
N ASP A 87 -2.77 -0.67 10.36
CA ASP A 87 -2.95 -0.87 8.93
C ASP A 87 -2.10 -2.05 8.45
N ILE A 88 -2.60 -2.81 7.48
CA ILE A 88 -1.76 -3.72 6.68
C ILE A 88 -1.05 -2.91 5.59
N ASP A 89 0.24 -3.17 5.38
CA ASP A 89 0.98 -2.72 4.22
C ASP A 89 1.45 -3.93 3.41
N LEU A 90 1.29 -3.89 2.09
CA LEU A 90 1.65 -4.97 1.17
C LEU A 90 2.69 -4.41 0.21
N GLY A 91 3.96 -4.78 0.38
CA GLY A 91 5.07 -4.19 -0.38
C GLY A 91 5.01 -4.39 -1.91
N PHE A 92 4.05 -5.18 -2.41
CA PHE A 92 3.79 -5.41 -3.82
C PHE A 92 2.62 -4.59 -4.39
N THR A 93 1.98 -3.71 -3.62
CA THR A 93 0.87 -2.87 -4.11
C THR A 93 0.79 -1.51 -3.41
N PRO A 94 0.48 -0.42 -4.13
CA PRO A 94 0.24 0.88 -3.50
C PRO A 94 -1.18 1.02 -2.91
N ALA A 95 -2.06 0.02 -3.08
CA ALA A 95 -3.45 0.16 -2.63
C ALA A 95 -3.55 0.32 -1.10
N THR A 96 -2.65 -0.33 -0.35
CA THR A 96 -2.62 -0.27 1.12
C THR A 96 -2.30 1.11 1.67
N ASN A 97 -1.59 1.98 0.93
CA ASN A 97 -1.36 3.36 1.34
C ASN A 97 -2.66 4.16 1.53
N THR A 98 -3.75 3.73 0.88
CA THR A 98 -5.06 4.37 1.04
C THR A 98 -5.61 4.21 2.46
N LEU A 99 -5.26 3.13 3.17
CA LEU A 99 -5.74 2.85 4.52
C LEU A 99 -5.34 3.98 5.49
N PRO A 100 -4.05 4.31 5.69
CA PRO A 100 -3.67 5.44 6.52
C PRO A 100 -4.12 6.78 5.96
N ILE A 101 -4.11 6.99 4.64
CA ILE A 101 -4.58 8.24 4.01
C ILE A 101 -6.04 8.53 4.43
N ARG A 102 -6.89 7.51 4.45
CA ARG A 102 -8.29 7.64 4.83
C ARG A 102 -8.53 7.63 6.33
N ARG A 103 -7.79 6.81 7.08
CA ARG A 103 -7.88 6.72 8.53
C ARG A 103 -7.46 8.01 9.22
N LEU A 104 -6.40 8.65 8.73
CA LEU A 104 -5.84 9.85 9.32
C LEU A 104 -6.59 11.13 8.92
N ASP A 105 -7.16 11.15 7.71
CA ASP A 105 -7.85 12.31 7.12
C ASP A 105 -7.11 13.64 7.37
N LEU A 106 -5.80 13.64 7.14
CA LEU A 106 -4.93 14.77 7.44
C LEU A 106 -5.41 16.02 6.70
N ALA A 107 -5.44 17.18 7.36
CA ALA A 107 -5.54 18.45 6.65
C ALA A 107 -4.30 18.68 5.77
N VAL A 108 -4.41 19.52 4.73
CA VAL A 108 -3.23 19.93 3.95
C VAL A 108 -2.23 20.66 4.87
N GLY A 109 -0.95 20.29 4.77
CA GLY A 109 0.12 20.69 5.70
C GLY A 109 0.23 19.81 6.95
N GLY A 110 -0.75 18.94 7.20
CA GLY A 110 -0.75 18.00 8.30
C GLY A 110 0.21 16.82 8.07
N GLN A 111 0.70 16.26 9.18
CA GLN A 111 1.61 15.13 9.19
C GLN A 111 1.28 14.20 10.36
N ALA A 112 1.38 12.88 10.16
CA ALA A 112 1.24 11.91 11.24
C ALA A 112 2.08 10.64 11.01
N PRO A 113 2.63 10.04 12.08
CA PRO A 113 3.28 8.75 12.00
C PRO A 113 2.25 7.62 11.85
N VAL A 114 2.67 6.54 11.20
CA VAL A 114 1.88 5.32 11.00
C VAL A 114 2.78 4.13 11.26
N ARG A 115 2.28 3.17 12.03
CA ARG A 115 2.87 1.84 12.16
C ARG A 115 1.97 0.85 11.43
N SER A 116 2.57 0.09 10.53
CA SER A 116 1.85 -0.89 9.70
C SER A 116 2.39 -2.30 9.90
N ALA A 117 1.51 -3.29 9.77
CA ALA A 117 1.90 -4.69 9.60
C ALA A 117 2.30 -4.86 8.13
N TRP A 118 3.60 -4.82 7.86
CA TRP A 118 4.11 -4.82 6.50
C TRP A 118 4.49 -6.22 6.05
N LEU A 119 3.79 -6.72 5.03
CA LEU A 119 4.21 -7.90 4.30
C LEU A 119 5.19 -7.46 3.21
N ARG A 120 6.47 -7.66 3.47
CA ARG A 120 7.55 -7.35 2.55
C ARG A 120 7.43 -8.13 1.24
N PHE A 121 7.91 -7.51 0.18
CA PHE A 121 8.16 -8.17 -1.10
C PHE A 121 9.57 -7.77 -1.57
N PRO A 122 10.39 -8.70 -2.07
CA PRO A 122 10.07 -10.09 -2.42
C PRO A 122 10.17 -11.12 -1.28
N GLU A 123 10.60 -10.73 -0.07
CA GLU A 123 10.92 -11.69 1.00
C GLU A 123 9.72 -12.40 1.61
N LEU A 124 8.50 -11.87 1.42
CA LEU A 124 7.26 -12.40 1.99
C LEU A 124 7.36 -12.60 3.50
N ARG A 125 7.92 -11.60 4.18
CA ARG A 125 8.07 -11.55 5.64
C ARG A 125 7.13 -10.50 6.19
N LEU A 126 6.39 -10.87 7.23
CA LEU A 126 5.52 -9.94 7.96
C LEU A 126 6.30 -9.30 9.12
N GLU A 127 6.43 -7.98 9.10
CA GLU A 127 7.19 -7.20 10.09
C GLU A 127 6.59 -5.80 10.30
N PRO A 128 6.89 -5.11 11.41
CA PRO A 128 6.40 -3.74 11.59
C PRO A 128 7.15 -2.78 10.65
N LEU A 129 6.43 -1.83 10.07
CA LEU A 129 7.02 -0.72 9.32
C LEU A 129 6.58 0.61 9.92
N GLU A 130 7.55 1.44 10.30
CA GLU A 130 7.33 2.82 10.71
C GLU A 130 7.32 3.72 9.47
N GLN A 131 6.26 4.52 9.38
CA GLN A 131 5.96 5.36 8.24
C GLN A 131 5.57 6.76 8.72
N LEU A 132 5.72 7.74 7.84
CA LEU A 132 5.28 9.11 8.06
C LEU A 132 4.57 9.61 6.81
N TYR A 133 3.33 10.08 6.99
CA TYR A 133 2.55 10.69 5.92
C TYR A 133 2.42 12.19 6.16
N THR A 134 2.77 12.98 5.16
CA THR A 134 2.56 14.43 5.15
C THR A 134 1.68 14.79 3.97
N ARG A 135 0.54 15.45 4.19
CA ARG A 135 -0.36 15.87 3.10
C ARG A 135 0.12 17.20 2.53
N GLU A 136 0.93 17.16 1.47
CA GLU A 136 1.52 18.34 0.84
C GLU A 136 0.48 19.18 0.06
N ALA A 137 -0.54 18.54 -0.52
CA ALA A 137 -1.64 19.21 -1.21
C ALA A 137 -2.91 18.35 -1.15
N GLU A 138 -4.03 18.84 -1.70
CA GLU A 138 -5.34 18.19 -1.62
C GLU A 138 -5.30 16.68 -1.93
N ARG A 139 -4.54 16.27 -2.96
CA ARG A 139 -4.42 14.87 -3.38
C ARG A 139 -2.97 14.40 -3.50
N ARG A 140 -2.05 15.07 -2.81
CA ARG A 140 -0.61 14.76 -2.83
C ARG A 140 -0.09 14.56 -1.42
N PHE A 141 0.67 13.49 -1.24
CA PHE A 141 1.31 13.14 0.00
C PHE A 141 2.81 12.93 -0.20
N ARG A 142 3.58 13.33 0.79
CA ARG A 142 4.94 12.84 1.00
C ARG A 142 4.87 11.63 1.91
N TYR A 143 5.43 10.52 1.44
CA TYR A 143 5.56 9.29 2.19
C TYR A 143 7.02 9.10 2.57
N HIS A 144 7.24 8.79 3.84
CA HIS A 144 8.54 8.32 4.34
C HIS A 144 8.37 6.98 5.05
N ALA A 145 9.39 6.15 4.95
CA ALA A 145 9.53 4.94 5.76
C ALA A 145 11.01 4.64 6.02
N LEU A 146 11.28 3.81 7.03
CA LEU A 146 12.60 3.24 7.27
C LEU A 146 12.60 1.78 6.81
N VAL A 147 13.33 1.49 5.74
CA VAL A 147 13.45 0.14 5.18
C VAL A 147 14.88 -0.31 5.36
N ASP A 148 15.10 -1.37 6.14
CA ASP A 148 16.43 -1.91 6.46
C ASP A 148 17.40 -0.87 7.05
N GLY A 149 16.85 0.09 7.81
CA GLY A 149 17.61 1.19 8.42
C GLY A 149 17.83 2.39 7.50
N GLU A 150 17.45 2.30 6.23
CA GLU A 150 17.62 3.37 5.25
C GLU A 150 16.32 4.15 5.03
N PRO A 151 16.39 5.49 4.89
CA PRO A 151 15.23 6.30 4.60
C PRO A 151 14.75 6.08 3.16
N PHE A 152 13.51 5.66 3.04
CA PHE A 152 12.78 5.66 1.78
C PHE A 152 11.82 6.85 1.75
N VAL A 153 11.83 7.63 0.67
CA VAL A 153 10.97 8.80 0.49
C VAL A 153 10.36 8.78 -0.89
N ALA A 154 9.05 9.04 -0.98
CA ALA A 154 8.35 9.09 -2.25
C ALA A 154 7.16 10.04 -2.23
N ARG A 155 6.83 10.60 -3.39
CA ARG A 155 5.56 11.27 -3.63
C ARG A 155 4.46 10.26 -3.93
N LEU A 156 3.31 10.42 -3.29
CA LEU A 156 2.06 9.74 -3.63
C LEU A 156 1.07 10.78 -4.16
N ASP A 157 0.49 10.54 -5.34
CA ASP A 157 -0.70 11.27 -5.77
C ASP A 157 -1.91 10.32 -5.75
N THR A 158 -3.07 10.88 -5.39
CA THR A 158 -4.31 10.12 -5.20
C THR A 158 -5.45 10.62 -6.10
N ASP A 159 -6.45 9.76 -6.29
CA ASP A 159 -7.75 10.20 -6.79
C ASP A 159 -8.62 10.81 -5.68
N VAL A 160 -9.85 11.23 -6.03
CA VAL A 160 -10.81 11.78 -5.06
C VAL A 160 -11.22 10.79 -3.98
N PHE A 161 -11.00 9.49 -4.23
CA PHE A 161 -11.26 8.45 -3.26
C PHE A 161 -10.02 8.13 -2.38
N GLY A 162 -8.91 8.85 -2.53
CA GLY A 162 -7.67 8.58 -1.79
C GLY A 162 -6.90 7.35 -2.28
N ARG A 163 -7.29 6.75 -3.42
CA ARG A 163 -6.54 5.65 -4.03
C ARG A 163 -5.30 6.20 -4.69
N VAL A 164 -4.15 5.57 -4.45
CA VAL A 164 -2.88 5.98 -5.06
C VAL A 164 -2.93 5.73 -6.57
N VAL A 165 -2.80 6.81 -7.35
CA VAL A 165 -2.73 6.78 -8.82
C VAL A 165 -1.32 6.99 -9.34
N TYR A 166 -0.43 7.52 -8.50
CA TYR A 166 0.99 7.68 -8.79
C TYR A 166 1.80 7.47 -7.51
N TYR A 167 2.85 6.67 -7.61
CA TYR A 167 3.84 6.44 -6.57
C TYR A 167 5.22 6.65 -7.21
N GLU A 168 5.91 7.69 -6.79
CA GLU A 168 7.21 8.07 -7.35
C GLU A 168 8.20 6.89 -7.38
N GLY A 169 8.75 6.62 -8.58
CA GLY A 169 9.71 5.54 -8.81
C GLY A 169 9.14 4.11 -8.82
N LEU A 170 7.90 3.90 -8.36
CA LEU A 170 7.33 2.56 -8.14
C LEU A 170 6.07 2.25 -8.95
N TRP A 171 5.17 3.23 -9.11
CA TRP A 171 3.83 2.97 -9.62
C TRP A 171 3.24 4.12 -10.43
N VAL A 172 2.54 3.78 -11.50
CA VAL A 172 1.57 4.66 -12.16
C VAL A 172 0.33 3.83 -12.45
N ALA A 173 -0.84 4.28 -12.03
CA ALA A 173 -2.08 3.60 -12.34
C ALA A 173 -2.35 3.69 -13.86
N GLU A 174 -2.69 2.55 -14.46
CA GLU A 174 -3.31 2.53 -15.78
C GLU A 174 -4.76 3.02 -15.64
N LEU A 175 -4.92 4.34 -15.56
CA LEU A 175 -6.23 4.95 -15.65
C LEU A 175 -6.68 4.91 -17.11
N ALA A 176 -7.68 4.07 -17.42
CA ALA A 176 -8.49 4.28 -18.60
C ALA A 176 -9.32 5.55 -18.37
N PHE A 177 -8.77 6.70 -18.74
CA PHE A 177 -9.56 7.91 -18.87
C PHE A 177 -10.51 7.70 -20.05
N PRO A 178 -11.82 8.00 -19.92
CA PRO A 178 -12.74 7.94 -21.05
C PRO A 178 -12.25 8.74 -22.27
N ASP A 179 -11.38 9.75 -22.06
CA ASP A 179 -11.03 10.75 -23.08
C ASP A 179 -9.50 10.94 -23.28
N GLY A 180 -8.65 9.99 -22.87
CA GLY A 180 -7.24 9.96 -23.30
C GLY A 180 -6.29 11.03 -22.74
N THR A 181 -6.70 11.84 -21.76
CA THR A 181 -5.81 12.80 -21.06
C THR A 181 -5.20 12.15 -19.81
N GLY A 182 -4.18 11.30 -20.02
CA GLY A 182 -3.27 10.89 -18.95
C GLY A 182 -2.44 12.09 -18.44
N PRO A 183 -1.76 11.96 -17.28
CA PRO A 183 -0.81 12.97 -16.85
C PRO A 183 0.24 13.13 -17.96
N GLY A 184 0.26 14.32 -18.55
CA GLY A 184 1.16 14.65 -19.66
C GLY A 184 2.60 14.32 -19.30
N LYS A 185 3.34 13.85 -20.30
CA LYS A 185 4.80 13.66 -20.29
C LYS A 185 5.58 14.97 -20.13
N ASP A 186 5.09 15.94 -19.38
CA ASP A 186 5.77 17.19 -19.10
C ASP A 186 6.47 17.10 -17.74
N LEU A 187 7.35 16.11 -17.62
CA LEU A 187 8.52 16.25 -16.76
C LEU A 187 9.63 16.76 -17.66
N ALA A 188 9.80 18.09 -17.70
CA ALA A 188 10.99 18.69 -18.29
C ALA A 188 12.24 18.12 -17.58
N PRO A 189 13.33 17.82 -18.31
CA PRO A 189 14.56 17.37 -17.68
C PRO A 189 15.10 18.46 -16.74
N VAL A 190 15.49 18.05 -15.54
CA VAL A 190 16.29 18.87 -14.64
C VAL A 190 17.61 19.15 -15.37
N SER A 191 17.85 20.42 -15.69
CA SER A 191 19.15 20.88 -16.16
C SER A 191 20.14 20.76 -15.00
N GLU A 192 21.13 19.87 -15.16
CA GLU A 192 22.38 19.96 -14.40
C GLU A 192 23.11 21.22 -14.84
N ASP A 193 23.29 22.15 -13.91
CA ASP A 193 24.25 23.25 -14.05
C ASP A 193 24.82 23.60 -12.67
N ARG A 194 25.96 22.98 -12.35
CA ARG A 194 27.20 23.62 -11.86
C ARG A 194 28.31 22.60 -11.62
#